data_AF-C3VJ75-F1
#
_entry.id   AF-C3VJ75-F1
#
_cell.length_a   1.000
_cell.length_b   1.000
_cell.length_c   1.000
_cell.angle_alpha   90.00
_cell.angle_beta   90.00
_cell.angle_gamma   90.00
#
_symmetry.space_group_name_H-M   'P 1'
#
loop_
_entity.id
_entity.type
_entity.pdbx_description
1 polymer ?
#
loop_
_entity_poly.entity_id
_entity_poly.type
_entity_poly.pdbx_seq_one_letter_code
_entity_poly.pdbx_strand_id
1 'polypeptide(L)'
;NTTLCMASAVTAYYQAFGSDAPPCTYEDIPEAECHVVWGANPAVAHPVMFRWISQAADEEGVDLIVVGPVRSETAENADHHVSPAPGMDLALARAVLARVVETDRVDEEFIETATEGFDDLLATLPSAATAAERAGVGTSEVDLLADALDHRTLVYWGMGINQHVQGTETARALVDLCLATGNLRPGSGPFSLTGQANS
;
A
#
# COMPACT_ATOMS: atom_id res chain seq x y z
N ASN A 1 13.97 4.92 18.13
CA ASN A 1 12.99 4.14 18.91
C ASN A 1 12.16 3.35 17.91
N THR A 2 12.57 2.12 17.63
CA THR A 2 11.94 1.26 16.63
C THR A 2 10.58 0.73 17.04
N THR A 3 10.38 0.49 18.33
CA THR A 3 9.10 0.03 18.89
C THR A 3 7.95 0.98 18.57
N LEU A 4 8.18 2.31 18.62
CA LEU A 4 7.14 3.30 18.31
C LEU A 4 6.96 3.58 16.81
N CYS A 5 7.91 3.16 15.97
CA CYS A 5 7.95 3.55 14.56
C CYS A 5 7.58 2.40 13.61
N MET A 6 8.03 1.18 13.92
CA MET A 6 7.97 0.04 13.00
C MET A 6 7.18 -1.16 13.53
N ALA A 7 6.78 -1.20 14.81
CA ALA A 7 6.17 -2.39 15.41
C ALA A 7 4.93 -2.90 14.63
N SER A 8 4.10 -2.00 14.12
CA SER A 8 2.95 -2.35 13.27
C SER A 8 3.36 -3.02 11.96
N ALA A 9 4.31 -2.44 11.23
CA ALA A 9 4.84 -3.00 9.98
C ALA A 9 5.57 -4.34 10.23
N VAL A 10 6.41 -4.40 11.26
CA VAL A 10 7.12 -5.64 11.66
C VAL A 10 6.13 -6.75 11.99
N THR A 11 5.06 -6.45 12.73
CA THR A 11 4.03 -7.45 13.06
C THR A 11 3.31 -7.91 11.80
N ALA A 12 2.96 -7.00 10.90
CA ALA A 12 2.32 -7.35 9.62
C ALA A 12 3.24 -8.25 8.77
N TYR A 13 4.53 -7.90 8.64
CA TYR A 13 5.50 -8.71 7.90
C TYR A 13 5.75 -10.07 8.55
N TYR A 14 5.86 -10.16 9.89
CA TYR A 14 6.01 -11.45 10.55
C TYR A 14 4.80 -12.35 10.33
N GLN A 15 3.59 -11.79 10.38
CA GLN A 15 2.37 -12.54 10.15
C GLN A 15 2.22 -13.01 8.69
N ALA A 16 2.69 -12.21 7.72
CA ALA A 16 2.57 -12.55 6.31
C ALA A 16 3.73 -13.42 5.78
N PHE A 17 4.95 -13.17 6.23
CA PHE A 17 6.19 -13.69 5.63
C PHE A 17 7.10 -14.42 6.62
N GLY A 18 6.81 -14.38 7.92
CA GLY A 18 7.69 -14.94 8.95
C GLY A 18 9.01 -14.18 9.14
N SER A 19 9.12 -12.96 8.60
CA SER A 19 10.29 -12.08 8.67
C SER A 19 9.85 -10.65 9.02
N ASP A 20 10.73 -9.82 9.59
CA ASP A 20 10.44 -8.42 9.95
C ASP A 20 10.79 -7.40 8.87
N ALA A 21 11.48 -7.83 7.81
CA ALA A 21 11.92 -6.96 6.72
C ALA A 21 10.91 -6.89 5.58
N PRO A 22 10.79 -5.73 4.89
CA PRO A 22 10.08 -5.66 3.62
C PRO A 22 10.71 -6.64 2.61
N PRO A 23 9.90 -7.29 1.74
CA PRO A 23 10.42 -8.14 0.68
C PRO A 23 11.09 -7.34 -0.45
N CYS A 24 10.77 -6.05 -0.59
CA CYS A 24 11.28 -5.17 -1.64
C CYS A 24 12.64 -4.56 -1.29
N THR A 25 13.35 -4.12 -2.33
CA THR A 25 14.64 -3.45 -2.28
C THR A 25 14.59 -2.13 -3.04
N TYR A 26 15.64 -1.30 -2.93
CA TYR A 26 15.71 -0.06 -3.71
C TYR A 26 15.91 -0.31 -5.22
N GLU A 27 16.37 -1.51 -5.61
CA GLU A 27 16.50 -1.90 -7.03
C GLU A 27 15.13 -2.08 -7.69
N ASP A 28 14.07 -2.27 -6.91
CA ASP A 28 12.71 -2.40 -7.42
C ASP A 28 12.08 -1.06 -7.81
N ILE A 29 12.57 0.08 -7.28
CA ILE A 29 11.98 1.40 -7.54
C ILE A 29 11.94 1.73 -9.04
N PRO A 30 13.04 1.65 -9.81
CA PRO A 30 12.98 1.94 -11.25
C PRO A 30 12.24 0.90 -12.09
N GLU A 31 11.88 -0.26 -11.51
CA GLU A 31 11.18 -1.34 -12.22
C GLU A 31 9.66 -1.29 -12.01
N ALA A 32 9.18 -0.43 -11.11
CA ALA A 32 7.76 -0.29 -10.84
C ALA A 32 7.06 0.53 -11.95
N GLU A 33 5.83 0.12 -12.24
CA GLU A 33 4.92 0.81 -13.17
C GLU A 33 3.91 1.67 -12.40
N CYS A 34 3.75 1.45 -11.09
CA CYS A 34 3.03 2.37 -10.23
C CYS A 34 3.66 2.46 -8.83
N HIS A 35 3.68 3.67 -8.30
CA HIS A 35 4.13 4.00 -6.97
C HIS A 35 2.94 4.47 -6.13
N VAL A 36 2.52 3.69 -5.14
CA VAL A 36 1.45 4.06 -4.22
C VAL A 36 2.06 4.42 -2.86
N VAL A 37 2.07 5.70 -2.50
CA VAL A 37 2.58 6.18 -1.21
C VAL A 37 1.43 6.41 -0.24
N TRP A 38 1.31 5.57 0.77
CA TRP A 38 0.20 5.56 1.72
C TRP A 38 0.60 6.02 3.12
N GLY A 39 0.01 7.12 3.60
CA GLY A 39 0.25 7.61 4.95
C GLY A 39 1.73 7.97 5.22
N ALA A 40 2.43 8.45 4.19
CA ALA A 40 3.83 8.83 4.26
C ALA A 40 4.10 10.13 3.48
N ASN A 41 5.23 10.76 3.79
CA ASN A 41 5.72 11.94 3.07
C ASN A 41 7.23 11.79 2.78
N PRO A 42 7.61 10.85 1.89
CA PRO A 42 9.00 10.59 1.57
C PRO A 42 9.74 11.80 0.99
N ALA A 43 9.07 12.77 0.36
CA ALA A 43 9.70 14.02 -0.07
C ALA A 43 10.46 14.73 1.07
N VAL A 44 9.90 14.69 2.28
CA VAL A 44 10.51 15.28 3.49
C VAL A 44 11.29 14.25 4.29
N ALA A 45 10.72 13.06 4.52
CA ALA A 45 11.27 12.08 5.45
C ALA A 45 12.35 11.17 4.82
N HIS A 46 12.32 10.97 3.50
CA HIS A 46 13.18 10.07 2.75
C HIS A 46 13.63 10.70 1.41
N PRO A 47 14.22 11.91 1.40
CA PRO A 47 14.38 12.72 0.18
C PRO A 47 15.21 12.04 -0.92
N VAL A 48 16.16 11.18 -0.55
CA VAL A 48 16.95 10.40 -1.54
C VAL A 48 16.09 9.34 -2.21
N MET A 49 15.28 8.62 -1.45
CA MET A 49 14.36 7.63 -2.00
C MET A 49 13.24 8.29 -2.80
N PHE A 50 12.71 9.42 -2.32
CA PHE A 50 11.71 10.19 -3.07
C PHE A 50 12.25 10.70 -4.40
N ARG A 51 13.52 11.09 -4.47
CA ARG A 51 14.16 11.42 -5.74
C ARG A 51 14.09 10.25 -6.72
N TRP A 52 14.35 9.01 -6.27
CA TRP A 52 14.26 7.84 -7.15
C TRP A 52 12.83 7.53 -7.57
N ILE A 53 11.87 7.62 -6.64
CA ILE A 53 10.43 7.46 -6.94
C ILE A 53 9.98 8.50 -7.97
N SER A 54 10.31 9.78 -7.75
CA SER A 54 9.94 10.87 -8.66
C SER A 54 10.62 10.73 -10.03
N GLN A 55 11.85 10.24 -10.09
CA GLN A 55 12.53 9.97 -11.35
C GLN A 55 11.90 8.82 -12.14
N ALA A 56 11.44 7.77 -11.45
CA ALA A 56 10.72 6.68 -12.09
C ALA A 56 9.33 7.13 -12.57
N ALA A 57 8.61 7.92 -11.76
CA ALA A 57 7.30 8.49 -12.13
C ALA A 57 7.36 9.55 -13.24
N ASP A 58 8.53 10.13 -13.55
CA ASP A 58 8.72 11.00 -14.72
C ASP A 58 8.73 10.21 -16.04
N GLU A 59 8.83 8.87 -16.01
CA GLU A 59 8.76 8.02 -17.19
C GLU A 59 7.31 7.86 -17.70
N GLU A 60 7.14 7.81 -19.02
CA GLU A 60 5.80 7.71 -19.63
C GLU A 60 5.11 6.39 -19.23
N GLY A 61 3.93 6.50 -18.61
CA GLY A 61 3.13 5.34 -18.19
C GLY A 61 3.46 4.82 -16.79
N VAL A 62 4.23 5.57 -15.99
CA VAL A 62 4.45 5.28 -14.57
C VAL A 62 3.68 6.30 -13.72
N ASP A 63 2.77 5.83 -12.87
CA ASP A 63 1.95 6.72 -12.03
C ASP A 63 2.48 6.79 -10.59
N LEU A 64 2.50 8.00 -10.02
CA LEU A 64 2.66 8.25 -8.58
C LEU A 64 1.33 8.63 -7.95
N ILE A 65 0.82 7.76 -7.09
CA ILE A 65 -0.43 7.96 -6.34
C ILE A 65 -0.10 8.16 -4.85
N VAL A 66 -0.62 9.22 -4.25
CA VAL A 66 -0.47 9.47 -2.81
C VAL A 66 -1.80 9.29 -2.10
N VAL A 67 -1.79 8.54 -1.00
CA VAL A 67 -2.95 8.32 -0.14
C VAL A 67 -2.72 8.94 1.23
N GLY A 68 -3.61 9.84 1.63
CA GLY A 68 -3.61 10.42 2.98
C GLY A 68 -4.47 11.67 3.10
N PRO A 69 -4.92 12.03 4.32
CA PRO A 69 -5.89 13.12 4.53
C PRO A 69 -5.31 14.53 4.30
N VAL A 70 -3.99 14.65 4.19
CA VAL A 70 -3.28 15.92 3.99
C VAL A 70 -2.57 15.89 2.65
N ARG A 71 -2.74 16.95 1.86
CA ARG A 71 -1.96 17.18 0.65
C ARG A 71 -0.53 17.57 1.04
N SER A 72 0.33 16.57 1.20
CA SER A 72 1.73 16.71 1.58
C SER A 72 2.61 17.14 0.40
N GLU A 73 3.87 17.46 0.65
CA GLU A 73 4.85 17.75 -0.43
C GLU A 73 4.99 16.57 -1.41
N THR A 74 4.89 15.33 -0.92
CA THR A 74 4.83 14.15 -1.81
C THR A 74 3.57 14.20 -2.69
N ALA A 75 2.40 14.56 -2.12
CA ALA A 75 1.14 14.66 -2.89
C ALA A 75 1.11 15.85 -3.86
N GLU A 76 1.91 16.89 -3.64
CA GLU A 76 2.06 18.01 -4.58
C GLU A 76 2.81 17.62 -5.85
N ASN A 77 3.62 16.56 -5.77
CA ASN A 77 4.42 16.03 -6.88
C ASN A 77 3.83 14.71 -7.44
N ALA A 78 2.62 14.34 -7.03
CA ALA A 78 1.94 13.10 -7.44
C ALA A 78 0.91 13.37 -8.53
N ASP A 79 0.69 12.40 -9.41
CA ASP A 79 -0.34 12.43 -10.45
C ASP A 79 -1.75 12.40 -9.84
N HIS A 80 -1.89 11.62 -8.77
CA HIS A 80 -3.15 11.46 -8.06
C HIS A 80 -2.99 11.56 -6.54
N HIS A 81 -4.01 12.14 -5.90
CA HIS A 81 -4.10 12.22 -4.44
C HIS A 81 -5.48 11.71 -4.00
N VAL A 82 -5.49 10.60 -3.26
CA VAL A 82 -6.68 10.03 -2.62
C VAL A 82 -6.69 10.43 -1.16
N SER A 83 -7.78 11.07 -0.72
CA SER A 83 -7.85 11.70 0.59
C SER A 83 -8.92 11.07 1.47
N PRO A 84 -8.67 9.89 2.09
CA PRO A 84 -9.63 9.29 3.01
C PRO A 84 -9.86 10.18 4.23
N ALA A 85 -11.02 9.99 4.88
CA ALA A 85 -11.29 10.59 6.17
C ALA A 85 -10.21 10.18 7.19
N PRO A 86 -9.77 11.08 8.09
CA PRO A 86 -8.72 10.76 9.06
C PRO A 86 -8.98 9.48 9.85
N GLY A 87 -8.01 8.56 9.84
CA GLY A 87 -8.08 7.27 10.55
C GLY A 87 -8.89 6.19 9.82
N MET A 88 -9.34 6.43 8.58
CA MET A 88 -10.10 5.46 7.80
C MET A 88 -9.26 4.69 6.75
N ASP A 89 -7.94 4.68 6.90
CA ASP A 89 -7.02 3.97 6.01
C ASP A 89 -7.35 2.48 5.87
N LEU A 90 -7.69 1.80 6.97
CA LEU A 90 -8.10 0.40 6.93
C LEU A 90 -9.39 0.21 6.11
N ALA A 91 -10.35 1.14 6.22
CA ALA A 91 -11.58 1.06 5.45
C ALA A 91 -11.27 1.23 3.95
N LEU A 92 -10.39 2.17 3.60
CA LEU A 92 -9.97 2.37 2.21
C LEU A 92 -9.23 1.14 1.67
N ALA A 93 -8.25 0.60 2.40
CA ALA A 93 -7.52 -0.61 1.97
C ALA A 93 -8.46 -1.81 1.76
N ARG A 94 -9.44 -2.00 2.66
CA ARG A 94 -10.48 -3.03 2.49
C ARG A 94 -11.42 -2.73 1.32
N ALA A 95 -11.71 -1.47 1.01
CA ALA A 95 -12.50 -1.10 -0.16
C ALA A 95 -11.79 -1.47 -1.45
N VAL A 96 -10.48 -1.19 -1.54
CA VAL A 96 -9.64 -1.56 -2.68
C VAL A 96 -9.57 -3.08 -2.83
N LEU A 97 -9.34 -3.82 -1.74
CA LEU A 97 -9.30 -5.28 -1.79
C LEU A 97 -10.66 -5.86 -2.23
N ALA A 98 -11.75 -5.35 -1.67
CA ALA A 98 -13.09 -5.76 -2.07
C ALA A 98 -13.34 -5.47 -3.56
N ARG A 99 -12.85 -4.33 -4.06
CA ARG A 99 -12.98 -3.97 -5.45
C ARG A 99 -12.21 -4.91 -6.37
N VAL A 100 -10.97 -5.25 -6.02
CA VAL A 100 -10.14 -6.25 -6.73
C VAL A 100 -10.88 -7.59 -6.82
N VAL A 101 -11.48 -8.05 -5.72
CA VAL A 101 -12.25 -9.30 -5.68
C VAL A 101 -13.54 -9.21 -6.51
N GLU A 102 -14.33 -8.15 -6.33
CA GLU A 102 -15.60 -7.93 -7.03
C GLU A 102 -15.45 -7.78 -8.55
N THR A 103 -14.23 -7.53 -9.02
CA THR A 103 -13.89 -7.36 -10.45
C THR A 103 -13.01 -8.48 -11.01
N ASP A 104 -12.85 -9.57 -10.27
CA ASP A 104 -12.09 -10.76 -10.68
C ASP A 104 -10.61 -10.46 -11.04
N ARG A 105 -9.97 -9.55 -10.29
CA ARG A 105 -8.59 -9.08 -10.52
C ARG A 105 -7.56 -9.71 -9.58
N VAL A 106 -7.93 -10.79 -8.91
CA VAL A 106 -7.03 -11.51 -8.01
C VAL A 106 -6.10 -12.44 -8.80
N ASP A 107 -4.86 -12.61 -8.33
CA ASP A 107 -3.94 -13.62 -8.87
C ASP A 107 -4.29 -14.98 -8.23
N GLU A 108 -5.27 -15.67 -8.81
CA GLU A 108 -5.78 -16.96 -8.28
C GLU A 108 -4.67 -18.00 -8.12
N GLU A 109 -3.76 -18.11 -9.11
CA GLU A 109 -2.66 -19.08 -9.07
C GLU A 109 -1.70 -18.75 -7.92
N PHE A 110 -1.33 -17.47 -7.74
CA PHE A 110 -0.49 -17.07 -6.63
C PHE A 110 -1.17 -17.31 -5.27
N ILE A 111 -2.45 -16.98 -5.15
CA ILE A 111 -3.23 -17.18 -3.92
C ILE A 111 -3.25 -18.67 -3.55
N GLU A 112 -3.58 -19.55 -4.50
CA GLU A 112 -3.67 -21.00 -4.26
C GLU A 112 -2.32 -21.63 -3.89
N THR A 113 -1.22 -21.13 -4.48
CA THR A 113 0.10 -21.77 -4.35
C THR A 113 0.97 -21.19 -3.24
N ALA A 114 0.78 -19.92 -2.88
CA ALA A 114 1.72 -19.18 -2.04
C ALA A 114 1.06 -18.46 -0.84
N THR A 115 -0.26 -18.60 -0.64
CA THR A 115 -0.96 -17.92 0.47
C THR A 115 -1.83 -18.87 1.30
N GLU A 116 -2.26 -18.42 2.47
CA GLU A 116 -3.25 -19.10 3.31
C GLU A 116 -4.25 -18.08 3.89
N GLY A 117 -5.46 -18.52 4.24
CA GLY A 117 -6.46 -17.67 4.91
C GLY A 117 -7.19 -16.68 4.01
N PHE A 118 -7.11 -16.81 2.68
CA PHE A 118 -7.81 -15.94 1.74
C PHE A 118 -9.35 -16.04 1.87
N ASP A 119 -9.90 -17.25 1.97
CA ASP A 119 -11.34 -17.45 2.17
C ASP A 119 -11.85 -16.83 3.47
N ASP A 120 -11.08 -16.94 4.56
CA ASP A 120 -11.40 -16.32 5.85
C ASP A 120 -11.37 -14.80 5.76
N LEU A 121 -10.42 -14.23 5.01
CA LEU A 121 -10.35 -12.80 4.73
C LEU A 121 -11.61 -12.33 3.99
N LEU A 122 -11.99 -13.03 2.91
CA LEU A 122 -13.19 -12.73 2.12
C LEU A 122 -14.47 -12.78 2.96
N ALA A 123 -14.59 -13.75 3.88
CA ALA A 123 -15.75 -13.88 4.75
C ALA A 123 -15.99 -12.66 5.66
N THR A 124 -14.95 -11.85 5.91
CA THR A 124 -15.06 -10.62 6.71
C THR A 124 -15.15 -9.35 5.86
N LEU A 125 -14.87 -9.45 4.56
CA LEU A 125 -14.69 -8.30 3.70
C LEU A 125 -16.05 -7.64 3.41
N PRO A 126 -16.22 -6.34 3.71
CA PRO A 126 -17.40 -5.61 3.25
C PRO A 126 -17.37 -5.45 1.72
N SER A 127 -18.48 -5.07 1.11
CA SER A 127 -18.46 -4.64 -0.29
C SER A 127 -17.59 -3.40 -0.48
N ALA A 128 -17.04 -3.24 -1.69
CA ALA A 128 -16.21 -2.09 -2.03
C ALA A 128 -16.95 -0.78 -1.77
N ALA A 129 -18.23 -0.70 -2.15
CA ALA A 129 -19.07 0.47 -1.96
C ALA A 129 -19.24 0.85 -0.46
N THR A 130 -19.54 -0.13 0.41
CA THR A 130 -19.72 0.12 1.84
C THR A 130 -18.42 0.55 2.52
N ALA A 131 -17.30 -0.06 2.13
CA ALA A 131 -15.99 0.33 2.67
C ALA A 131 -15.52 1.70 2.16
N ALA A 132 -15.79 2.03 0.89
CA ALA A 132 -15.49 3.34 0.30
C ALA A 132 -16.26 4.46 1.00
N GLU A 133 -17.57 4.26 1.24
CA GLU A 133 -18.40 5.20 1.99
C GLU A 133 -17.84 5.43 3.40
N ARG A 134 -17.46 4.35 4.10
CA ARG A 134 -16.84 4.44 5.42
C ARG A 134 -15.50 5.16 5.39
N ALA A 135 -14.72 4.97 4.32
CA ALA A 135 -13.47 5.66 4.10
C ALA A 135 -13.62 7.14 3.75
N GLY A 136 -14.82 7.57 3.36
CA GLY A 136 -15.10 8.93 2.92
C GLY A 136 -14.53 9.25 1.54
N VAL A 137 -14.37 8.24 0.68
CA VAL A 137 -13.86 8.39 -0.69
C VAL A 137 -14.93 7.97 -1.72
N GLY A 138 -14.79 8.45 -2.95
CA GLY A 138 -15.63 8.03 -4.07
C GLY A 138 -15.20 6.69 -4.66
N THR A 139 -16.11 6.01 -5.35
CA THR A 139 -15.80 4.75 -6.06
C THR A 139 -14.67 4.90 -7.08
N SER A 140 -14.58 6.05 -7.75
CA SER A 140 -13.50 6.31 -8.73
C SER A 140 -12.11 6.34 -8.10
N GLU A 141 -11.97 6.74 -6.83
CA GLU A 141 -10.70 6.70 -6.12
C GLU A 141 -10.33 5.26 -5.72
N VAL A 142 -11.32 4.43 -5.42
CA VAL A 142 -11.13 3.00 -5.17
C VAL A 142 -10.78 2.26 -6.47
N ASP A 143 -11.44 2.60 -7.58
CA ASP A 143 -11.12 2.09 -8.91
C ASP A 143 -9.68 2.43 -9.29
N LEU A 144 -9.27 3.70 -9.12
CA LEU A 144 -7.89 4.14 -9.37
C LEU A 144 -6.85 3.30 -8.61
N LEU A 145 -7.07 3.05 -7.32
CA LEU A 145 -6.14 2.26 -6.51
C LEU A 145 -6.19 0.76 -6.86
N ALA A 146 -7.34 0.23 -7.26
CA ALA A 146 -7.43 -1.13 -7.78
C ALA A 146 -6.73 -1.25 -9.14
N ASP A 147 -6.85 -0.22 -10.00
CA ASP A 147 -6.17 -0.12 -11.30
C ASP A 147 -4.66 -0.08 -11.17
N ALA A 148 -4.16 0.68 -10.21
CA ALA A 148 -2.74 0.65 -9.87
C ALA A 148 -2.24 -0.78 -9.57
N LEU A 149 -3.03 -1.63 -8.92
CA LEU A 149 -2.59 -2.97 -8.52
C LEU A 149 -2.56 -4.01 -9.66
N ASP A 150 -3.10 -3.70 -10.84
CA ASP A 150 -2.93 -4.55 -12.05
C ASP A 150 -1.50 -4.45 -12.64
N HIS A 151 -0.77 -3.41 -12.25
CA HIS A 151 0.59 -3.14 -12.69
C HIS A 151 1.63 -3.63 -11.68
N ARG A 152 2.91 -3.60 -12.06
CA ARG A 152 4.02 -3.81 -11.12
C ARG A 152 4.05 -2.66 -10.12
N THR A 153 3.48 -2.88 -8.93
CA THR A 153 3.16 -1.78 -8.01
C THR A 153 3.88 -1.89 -6.69
N LEU A 154 4.61 -0.83 -6.33
CA LEU A 154 5.20 -0.67 -5.01
C LEU A 154 4.26 0.12 -4.11
N VAL A 155 3.86 -0.50 -2.99
CA VAL A 155 3.01 0.12 -1.97
C VAL A 155 3.88 0.54 -0.79
N TYR A 156 4.18 1.82 -0.71
CA TYR A 156 4.96 2.41 0.36
C TYR A 156 4.07 2.86 1.51
N TRP A 157 4.51 2.67 2.75
CA TRP A 157 3.88 3.33 3.89
C TRP A 157 4.87 3.71 4.97
N GLY A 158 4.45 4.59 5.87
CA GLY A 158 5.30 5.09 6.96
C GLY A 158 4.53 5.31 8.25
N MET A 159 4.96 6.31 9.02
CA MET A 159 4.42 6.57 10.36
C MET A 159 2.93 6.94 10.38
N GLY A 160 2.38 7.51 9.29
CA GLY A 160 0.95 7.82 9.21
C GLY A 160 0.08 6.57 9.32
N ILE A 161 0.60 5.41 8.93
CA ILE A 161 -0.05 4.10 9.15
C ILE A 161 0.41 3.48 10.47
N ASN A 162 1.73 3.44 10.72
CA ASN A 162 2.27 2.65 11.82
C ASN A 162 1.84 3.13 13.22
N GLN A 163 1.50 4.41 13.39
CA GLN A 163 1.11 5.02 14.68
C GLN A 163 -0.41 5.16 14.86
N HIS A 164 -1.20 4.55 13.98
CA HIS A 164 -2.64 4.48 14.14
C HIS A 164 -3.05 3.38 15.14
N VAL A 165 -4.20 3.52 15.81
CA VAL A 165 -4.75 2.49 16.71
C VAL A 165 -5.03 1.16 16.00
N GLN A 166 -5.25 1.23 14.68
CA GLN A 166 -5.40 0.07 13.80
C GLN A 166 -4.16 -0.16 12.91
N GLY A 167 -3.00 0.38 13.27
CA GLY A 167 -1.83 0.41 12.40
C GLY A 167 -1.35 -0.96 11.93
N THR A 168 -1.42 -1.98 12.80
CA THR A 168 -1.09 -3.37 12.41
C THR A 168 -2.09 -3.93 11.42
N GLU A 169 -3.40 -3.72 11.64
CA GLU A 169 -4.45 -4.17 10.74
C GLU A 169 -4.36 -3.47 9.38
N THR A 170 -4.09 -2.16 9.37
CA THR A 170 -3.90 -1.41 8.12
C THR A 170 -2.66 -1.87 7.37
N ALA A 171 -1.52 -2.03 8.05
CA ALA A 171 -0.30 -2.52 7.41
C ALA A 171 -0.51 -3.93 6.83
N ARG A 172 -1.20 -4.82 7.57
CA ARG A 172 -1.58 -6.14 7.07
C ARG A 172 -2.50 -6.03 5.84
N ALA A 173 -3.49 -5.13 5.85
CA ALA A 173 -4.36 -4.93 4.69
C ALA A 173 -3.58 -4.43 3.46
N LEU A 174 -2.57 -3.59 3.61
CA LEU A 174 -1.69 -3.18 2.49
C LEU A 174 -0.85 -4.35 1.97
N VAL A 175 -0.39 -5.25 2.85
CA VAL A 175 0.25 -6.50 2.45
C VAL A 175 -0.74 -7.43 1.73
N ASP A 176 -1.96 -7.57 2.25
CA ASP A 176 -3.02 -8.39 1.68
C ASP A 176 -3.39 -7.90 0.26
N LEU A 177 -3.38 -6.58 -0.02
CA LEU A 177 -3.53 -6.04 -1.38
C LEU A 177 -2.45 -6.59 -2.32
N CYS A 178 -1.19 -6.52 -1.92
CA CYS A 178 -0.08 -7.00 -2.74
C CYS A 178 -0.14 -8.52 -2.96
N LEU A 179 -0.49 -9.29 -1.93
CA LEU A 179 -0.64 -10.75 -2.03
C LEU A 179 -1.81 -11.13 -2.93
N ALA A 180 -2.96 -10.47 -2.80
CA ALA A 180 -4.15 -10.78 -3.57
C ALA A 180 -3.97 -10.51 -5.07
N THR A 181 -3.11 -9.57 -5.46
CA THR A 181 -2.86 -9.23 -6.87
C THR A 181 -1.52 -9.75 -7.40
N GLY A 182 -0.82 -10.60 -6.64
CA GLY A 182 0.48 -11.15 -7.07
C GLY A 182 1.63 -10.12 -7.15
N ASN A 183 1.46 -8.92 -6.57
CA ASN A 183 2.49 -7.89 -6.43
C ASN A 183 3.53 -8.30 -5.37
N LEU A 184 4.31 -9.33 -5.68
CA LEU A 184 5.43 -9.82 -4.88
C LEU A 184 6.59 -10.27 -5.79
N ARG A 185 6.78 -9.54 -6.88
CA ARG A 185 7.76 -9.79 -7.97
C ARG A 185 8.68 -8.56 -8.12
N PRO A 186 9.83 -8.67 -8.83
CA PRO A 186 10.69 -7.50 -9.05
C PRO A 186 9.91 -6.29 -9.58
N GLY A 187 10.13 -5.13 -8.96
CA GLY A 187 9.38 -3.91 -9.24
C GLY A 187 8.02 -3.78 -8.54
N SER A 188 7.69 -4.68 -7.60
CA SER A 188 6.39 -4.66 -6.91
C SER A 188 6.45 -5.16 -5.47
N GLY A 189 5.45 -4.74 -4.69
CA GLY A 189 5.18 -5.28 -3.37
C GLY A 189 5.15 -4.27 -2.22
N PRO A 190 4.95 -4.79 -0.99
CA PRO A 190 4.70 -3.97 0.18
C PRO A 190 6.03 -3.44 0.77
N PHE A 191 6.26 -2.14 0.68
CA PHE A 191 7.55 -1.51 0.98
C PHE A 191 7.47 -0.45 2.09
N SER A 192 7.37 -0.88 3.35
CA SER A 192 7.40 0.01 4.52
C SER A 192 8.69 0.83 4.58
N LEU A 193 8.54 2.14 4.79
CA LEU A 193 9.64 3.09 4.93
C LEU A 193 10.12 3.15 6.38
N THR A 194 11.37 2.79 6.63
CA THR A 194 11.99 2.83 7.96
C THR A 194 12.48 4.25 8.29
N GLY A 195 12.32 4.68 9.55
CA GLY A 195 12.64 6.06 9.95
C GLY A 195 14.13 6.32 10.25
N GLN A 196 14.86 5.36 10.82
CA GLN A 196 16.27 5.53 11.20
C GLN A 196 17.16 4.64 10.34
N ALA A 197 18.34 5.14 9.96
CA ALA A 197 19.28 4.45 9.08
C ALA A 197 19.76 3.07 9.58
N ASN A 198 19.66 2.80 10.88
CA ASN A 198 19.99 1.50 11.49
C ASN A 198 18.99 1.19 12.61
N SER A 199 17.72 1.07 12.20
CA SER A 199 16.57 0.75 13.06
C SER A 199 16.69 -0.67 13.62
#